data_AF-A0A532UBC7-F1
#
_entry.id   AF-A0A532UBC7-F1
#
_cell.length_a   1.000
_cell.length_b   1.000
_cell.length_c   1.000
_cell.angle_alpha   90.00
_cell.angle_beta   90.00
_cell.angle_gamma   90.00
#
_symmetry.space_group_name_H-M   'P 1'
#
loop_
_entity.id
_entity.type
_entity.pdbx_description
1 polymer ?
#
loop_
_entity_poly.entity_id
_entity_poly.type
_entity_poly.pdbx_seq_one_letter_code
_entity_poly.pdbx_strand_id
1 'polypeptide(L)'
;MVKKWSSEDEKFLRANYPQMRVSQIAQQLGFSPKTIRNKIRASGLADRLKVSKPLPSVRPSPPKPWAEEFSRGIKILYKKEYTKAIESFQKIAEAHPHELTLVDRCRILINLCHQLQSRKRFKPQEFDEFYYLGIYHSNRGEYEEALKCFQEALIIQPENEKIIYLIASTYALIGDRHQAIENLKKAIKLEGTNRIYARYEPDFQSLYGEPEFKKLVFTKVKKS
;
A
#
# COMPACT_ATOMS: atom_id res chain seq x y z
N MET A 1 -32.89 35.40 43.39
CA MET A 1 -31.79 36.22 43.96
C MET A 1 -30.70 36.34 42.90
N VAL A 2 -30.20 37.55 42.62
CA VAL A 2 -29.14 37.76 41.62
C VAL A 2 -27.80 37.41 42.27
N LYS A 3 -27.10 36.38 41.76
CA LYS A 3 -25.73 36.04 42.22
C LYS A 3 -24.85 37.29 42.10
N LYS A 4 -24.10 37.62 43.16
CA LYS A 4 -23.09 38.69 43.15
C LYS A 4 -21.75 38.13 42.69
N TRP A 5 -20.93 38.98 42.06
CA TRP A 5 -19.58 38.61 41.63
C TRP A 5 -18.66 38.43 42.83
N SER A 6 -17.88 37.34 42.85
CA SER A 6 -16.74 37.16 43.76
C SER A 6 -15.41 37.55 43.09
N SER A 7 -14.34 37.70 43.87
CA SER A 7 -12.98 37.91 43.36
C SER A 7 -12.50 36.72 42.52
N GLU A 8 -12.91 35.50 42.88
CA GLU A 8 -12.61 34.27 42.14
C GLU A 8 -13.32 34.22 40.79
N ASP A 9 -14.60 34.62 40.73
CA ASP A 9 -15.36 34.73 39.47
C ASP A 9 -14.67 35.70 38.50
N GLU A 10 -14.15 36.84 39.00
CA GLU A 10 -13.44 37.82 38.19
C GLU A 10 -12.08 37.30 37.71
N LYS A 11 -11.33 36.63 38.58
CA LYS A 11 -10.04 36.01 38.22
C LYS A 11 -10.25 34.92 37.16
N PHE A 12 -11.26 34.08 37.34
CA PHE A 12 -11.65 33.04 36.39
C PHE A 12 -12.04 33.63 35.03
N LEU A 13 -12.88 34.67 35.02
CA LEU A 13 -13.27 35.36 33.78
C LEU A 13 -12.06 35.91 33.03
N ARG A 14 -11.12 36.58 33.72
CA ARG A 14 -9.92 37.15 33.10
C ARG A 14 -9.01 36.10 32.47
N ALA A 15 -8.82 34.97 33.16
CA ALA A 15 -7.95 33.90 32.68
C ALA A 15 -8.53 33.17 31.46
N ASN A 16 -9.85 32.98 31.43
CA ASN A 16 -10.48 32.05 30.48
C ASN A 16 -11.18 32.74 29.31
N TYR A 17 -11.59 34.00 29.44
CA TYR A 17 -12.28 34.73 28.37
C TYR A 17 -11.56 34.75 27.01
N PRO A 18 -10.22 34.81 26.92
CA PRO A 18 -9.52 34.77 25.63
C PRO A 18 -9.64 33.43 24.88
N GLN A 19 -9.93 32.33 25.58
CA GLN A 19 -9.86 30.97 25.04
C GLN A 19 -11.19 30.20 25.13
N MET A 20 -12.14 30.64 25.96
CA MET A 20 -13.44 29.98 26.17
C MET A 20 -14.60 30.83 25.64
N ARG A 21 -15.64 30.17 25.10
CA ARG A 21 -16.85 30.87 24.65
C ARG A 21 -17.60 31.46 25.85
N VAL A 22 -18.20 32.62 25.65
CA VAL A 22 -18.98 33.33 26.67
C VAL A 22 -20.10 32.47 27.27
N SER A 23 -20.73 31.60 26.46
CA SER A 23 -21.76 30.68 26.94
C SER A 23 -21.22 29.63 27.93
N GLN A 24 -19.99 29.14 27.72
CA GLN A 24 -19.35 28.16 28.60
C GLN A 24 -18.92 28.80 29.92
N ILE A 25 -18.38 30.02 29.85
CA ILE A 25 -18.02 30.80 31.05
C ILE A 25 -19.27 31.12 31.86
N ALA A 26 -20.37 31.50 31.18
CA ALA A 26 -21.65 31.76 31.81
C ALA A 26 -22.17 30.52 32.57
N GLN A 27 -22.09 29.34 31.95
CA GLN A 27 -22.47 28.08 32.58
C GLN A 27 -21.61 27.76 33.81
N GLN A 28 -20.27 27.87 33.71
CA GLN A 28 -19.38 27.54 34.82
C GLN A 28 -19.48 28.51 36.00
N LEU A 29 -19.67 29.80 35.72
CA LEU A 29 -19.81 30.81 36.77
C LEU A 29 -21.26 30.97 37.26
N GLY A 30 -22.23 30.26 36.68
CA GLY A 30 -23.65 30.38 37.05
C GLY A 30 -24.25 31.76 36.77
N PHE A 31 -23.79 32.44 35.71
CA PHE A 31 -24.32 33.72 35.26
C PHE A 31 -24.99 33.61 33.88
N SER A 32 -25.80 34.60 33.51
CA SER A 32 -26.31 34.66 32.13
C SER A 32 -25.20 35.09 31.15
N PRO A 33 -25.21 34.64 29.89
CA PRO A 33 -24.28 35.12 28.86
C PRO A 33 -24.33 36.64 28.64
N LYS A 34 -25.46 37.29 28.94
CA LYS A 34 -25.60 38.75 28.90
C LYS A 34 -24.81 39.41 30.02
N THR A 35 -24.88 38.85 31.24
CA THR A 35 -24.13 39.33 32.41
C THR A 35 -22.62 39.24 32.19
N ILE A 36 -22.14 38.13 31.62
CA ILE A 36 -20.71 37.95 31.30
C ILE A 36 -20.24 39.00 30.28
N ARG A 37 -20.98 39.22 29.18
CA ARG A 37 -20.64 40.24 28.17
C ARG A 37 -20.57 41.65 28.77
N ASN A 38 -21.51 41.99 29.64
CA ASN A 38 -21.52 43.28 30.31
C ASN A 38 -20.30 43.44 31.23
N LYS A 39 -19.94 42.39 31.98
CA LYS A 39 -18.77 42.42 32.87
C LYS A 39 -17.46 42.56 32.10
N ILE A 40 -17.30 41.86 30.97
CA ILE A 40 -16.14 41.97 30.08
C ILE A 40 -15.96 43.42 29.59
N ARG A 41 -17.05 44.06 29.15
CA ARG A 41 -17.04 45.47 28.69
C ARG A 41 -16.69 46.42 29.85
N ALA A 42 -17.36 46.27 30.99
CA ALA A 42 -17.13 47.11 32.17
C ALA A 42 -15.72 46.99 32.74
N SER A 43 -15.06 45.85 32.55
CA SER A 43 -13.71 45.58 33.07
C SER A 43 -12.59 45.95 32.09
N GLY A 44 -12.93 46.50 30.91
CA GLY A 44 -11.97 46.83 29.84
C GLY A 44 -11.24 45.60 29.26
N LEU A 45 -11.72 44.38 29.52
CA LEU A 45 -11.07 43.14 29.08
C LEU A 45 -11.17 42.97 27.56
N ALA A 46 -12.24 43.47 26.95
CA ALA A 46 -12.41 43.50 25.51
C ALA A 46 -11.36 44.38 24.82
N ASP A 47 -10.94 45.48 25.45
CA ASP A 47 -9.98 46.41 24.87
C ASP A 47 -8.53 45.93 25.05
N ARG A 48 -8.22 45.21 26.14
CA ARG A 48 -6.92 44.56 26.34
C ARG A 48 -6.62 43.49 25.28
N LEU A 49 -7.63 42.75 24.82
CA LEU A 49 -7.46 41.77 23.74
C LEU A 49 -7.24 42.43 22.37
N LYS A 50 -7.77 43.63 22.14
CA LYS A 50 -7.48 44.40 20.91
C LYS A 50 -6.04 44.94 20.87
N VAL A 51 -5.40 45.08 22.03
CA VAL A 51 -4.03 45.62 22.17
C VAL A 51 -2.96 44.53 22.00
N SER A 52 -3.31 43.26 21.79
CA SER A 52 -2.31 42.30 21.28
C SER A 52 -1.94 42.73 19.86
N LYS A 53 -0.78 43.39 19.71
CA LYS A 53 -0.18 43.63 18.40
C LYS A 53 -0.27 42.32 17.61
N PRO A 54 -0.76 42.33 16.36
CA PRO A 54 -0.68 41.15 15.52
C PRO A 54 0.76 40.65 15.58
N LEU A 55 0.96 39.36 15.84
CA LEU A 55 2.25 38.73 15.56
C LEU A 55 2.63 39.19 14.14
N PRO A 56 3.86 39.70 13.92
CA PRO A 56 4.27 40.09 12.58
C PRO A 56 3.93 38.92 11.66
N SER A 57 3.18 39.19 10.59
CA SER A 57 2.86 38.17 9.60
C SER A 57 4.18 37.48 9.26
N VAL A 58 4.31 36.20 9.58
CA VAL A 58 5.48 35.43 9.15
C VAL A 58 5.38 35.45 7.64
N ARG A 59 6.11 36.37 6.99
CA ARG A 59 6.24 36.33 5.55
C ARG A 59 6.72 34.92 5.25
N PRO A 60 6.03 34.16 4.40
CA PRO A 60 6.54 32.86 4.02
C PRO A 60 7.98 33.09 3.58
N SER A 61 8.92 32.41 4.23
CA SER A 61 10.32 32.51 3.87
C SER A 61 10.39 32.28 2.37
N PRO A 62 11.12 33.11 1.62
CA PRO A 62 11.24 32.92 0.17
C PRO A 62 11.63 31.46 -0.08
N PRO A 63 11.02 30.80 -1.08
CA PRO A 63 11.31 29.42 -1.36
C PRO A 63 12.82 29.27 -1.49
N LYS A 64 13.37 28.27 -0.80
CA LYS A 64 14.80 28.01 -0.83
C LYS A 64 15.24 27.85 -2.31
N PRO A 65 16.43 28.33 -2.71
CA PRO A 65 16.85 28.29 -4.11
C PRO A 65 16.76 26.89 -4.75
N TRP A 66 17.03 25.85 -3.95
CA TRP A 66 16.96 24.44 -4.35
C TRP A 66 15.55 23.84 -4.30
N ALA A 67 14.53 24.54 -3.79
CA ALA A 67 13.21 23.96 -3.51
C ALA A 67 12.52 23.42 -4.77
N GLU A 68 12.68 24.10 -5.90
CA GLU A 68 12.09 23.71 -7.17
C GLU A 68 12.80 22.48 -7.75
N GLU A 69 14.13 22.46 -7.71
CA GLU A 69 14.95 21.30 -8.12
C GLU A 69 14.69 20.07 -7.25
N PHE A 70 14.59 20.27 -5.94
CA PHE A 70 14.27 19.20 -5.00
C PHE A 70 12.88 18.62 -5.26
N SER A 71 11.89 19.48 -5.55
CA SER A 71 10.54 19.05 -5.91
C SER A 71 10.52 18.25 -7.22
N ARG A 72 11.36 18.62 -8.20
CA ARG A 72 11.56 17.83 -9.42
C ARG A 72 12.15 16.45 -9.12
N GLY A 73 13.18 16.37 -8.27
CA GLY A 73 13.76 15.11 -7.83
C GLY A 73 12.74 14.18 -7.15
N ILE A 74 11.90 14.74 -6.28
CA ILE A 74 10.80 14.00 -5.63
C ILE A 74 9.77 13.51 -6.66
N LYS A 75 9.44 14.30 -7.68
CA LYS A 75 8.53 13.87 -8.76
C LYS A 75 9.10 12.69 -9.56
N ILE A 76 10.41 12.68 -9.81
CA ILE A 76 11.10 11.55 -10.47
C ILE A 76 11.05 10.29 -9.58
N LEU A 77 11.26 10.45 -8.27
CA LEU A 77 11.11 9.37 -7.29
C LEU A 77 9.69 8.76 -7.32
N TYR A 78 8.63 9.59 -7.33
CA TYR A 78 7.25 9.11 -7.45
C TYR A 78 6.97 8.35 -8.76
N LYS A 79 7.68 8.70 -9.84
CA LYS A 79 7.64 7.96 -11.11
C LYS A 79 8.43 6.64 -11.09
N LYS A 80 9.08 6.30 -9.96
CA LYS A 80 9.92 5.10 -9.77
C LYS A 80 11.16 5.05 -10.66
N GLU A 81 11.59 6.18 -11.21
CA GLU A 81 12.82 6.31 -11.99
C GLU A 81 14.02 6.50 -11.03
N TYR A 82 14.35 5.46 -10.26
CA TYR A 82 15.26 5.58 -9.11
C TYR A 82 16.67 6.06 -9.47
N THR A 83 17.23 5.62 -10.59
CA THR A 83 18.56 6.06 -11.06
C THR A 83 18.60 7.57 -11.29
N LYS A 84 17.62 8.11 -12.03
CA LYS A 84 17.51 9.55 -12.28
C LYS A 84 17.21 10.34 -11.00
N ALA A 85 16.45 9.77 -10.07
CA ALA A 85 16.19 10.40 -8.78
C ALA A 85 17.49 10.53 -7.94
N ILE A 86 18.31 9.48 -7.90
CA ILE A 86 19.61 9.47 -7.21
C ILE A 86 20.53 10.56 -7.79
N GLU A 87 20.72 10.58 -9.10
CA GLU A 87 21.53 11.60 -9.78
C GLU A 87 21.04 13.02 -9.48
N SER A 88 19.72 13.23 -9.47
CA SER A 88 19.13 14.52 -9.15
C SER A 88 19.44 14.95 -7.71
N PHE A 89 19.33 14.05 -6.73
CA PHE A 89 19.60 14.38 -5.32
C PHE A 89 21.10 14.54 -5.03
N GLN A 90 21.97 13.79 -5.72
CA GLN A 90 23.42 13.97 -5.64
C GLN A 90 23.83 15.36 -6.12
N LYS A 91 23.35 15.77 -7.30
CA LYS A 91 23.63 17.12 -7.84
C LYS A 91 23.18 18.22 -6.88
N ILE A 92 22.01 18.08 -6.26
CA ILE A 92 21.49 19.06 -5.29
C ILE A 92 22.38 19.12 -4.04
N ALA A 93 22.85 17.97 -3.54
CA ALA A 93 23.73 17.92 -2.37
C ALA A 93 25.12 18.51 -2.67
N GLU A 94 25.67 18.24 -3.86
CA GLU A 94 26.95 18.78 -4.33
C GLU A 94 26.91 20.29 -4.58
N ALA A 95 25.79 20.82 -5.08
CA ALA A 95 25.60 22.25 -5.30
C ALA A 95 25.41 23.06 -4.00
N HIS A 96 25.00 22.40 -2.91
CA HIS A 96 24.67 23.05 -1.64
C HIS A 96 25.32 22.35 -0.43
N PRO A 97 26.65 22.21 -0.39
CA PRO A 97 27.34 21.42 0.64
C PRO A 97 27.23 22.02 2.05
N HIS A 98 26.98 23.33 2.15
CA HIS A 98 26.85 24.04 3.42
C HIS A 98 25.43 23.93 4.04
N GLU A 99 24.44 23.45 3.28
CA GLU A 99 23.06 23.28 3.75
C GLU A 99 22.88 21.85 4.31
N LEU A 100 23.40 21.60 5.50
CA LEU A 100 23.46 20.25 6.10
C LEU A 100 22.11 19.52 6.12
N THR A 101 21.02 20.20 6.47
CA THR A 101 19.69 19.58 6.50
C THR A 101 19.21 19.11 5.12
N LEU A 102 19.60 19.83 4.06
CA LEU A 102 19.29 19.45 2.68
C LEU A 102 20.13 18.24 2.28
N VAL A 103 21.43 18.29 2.57
CA VAL A 103 22.37 17.19 2.29
C VAL A 103 21.93 15.90 2.98
N ASP A 104 21.58 15.97 4.26
CA ASP A 104 21.06 14.83 5.02
C ASP A 104 19.77 14.27 4.40
N ARG A 105 18.87 15.15 3.97
CA ARG A 105 17.62 14.76 3.32
C ARG A 105 17.88 14.09 1.97
N CYS A 106 18.78 14.63 1.16
CA CYS A 106 19.21 14.02 -0.10
C CYS A 106 19.83 12.64 0.14
N ARG A 107 20.72 12.51 1.15
CA ARG A 107 21.34 11.22 1.52
C ARG A 107 20.31 10.16 1.90
N ILE A 108 19.32 10.51 2.73
CA ILE A 108 18.24 9.61 3.12
C ILE A 108 17.45 9.15 1.88
N LEU A 109 17.12 10.07 0.98
CA LEU A 109 16.37 9.76 -0.23
C LEU A 109 17.17 8.91 -1.22
N ILE A 110 18.47 9.17 -1.37
CA ILE A 110 19.37 8.33 -2.18
C ILE A 110 19.42 6.90 -1.62
N ASN A 111 19.57 6.75 -0.31
CA ASN A 111 19.55 5.43 0.34
C ASN A 111 18.22 4.71 0.13
N LEU A 112 17.09 5.43 0.24
CA LEU A 112 15.77 4.87 -0.07
C LEU A 112 15.69 4.43 -1.54
N CYS A 113 16.15 5.25 -2.49
CA CYS A 113 16.19 4.88 -3.90
C CYS A 113 17.02 3.61 -4.13
N HIS A 114 18.20 3.51 -3.49
CA HIS A 114 19.03 2.31 -3.57
C HIS A 114 18.32 1.09 -2.98
N GLN A 115 17.65 1.22 -1.83
CA GLN A 115 16.86 0.13 -1.24
C GLN A 115 15.68 -0.28 -2.13
N LEU A 116 15.01 0.68 -2.77
CA LEU A 116 13.91 0.42 -3.69
C LEU A 116 14.39 -0.17 -5.02
N GLN A 117 15.61 0.14 -5.44
CA GLN A 117 16.27 -0.45 -6.60
C GLN A 117 16.81 -1.85 -6.31
N SER A 118 17.33 -2.07 -5.10
CA SER A 118 17.83 -3.36 -4.62
C SER A 118 16.70 -4.32 -4.22
N ARG A 119 15.52 -3.79 -3.87
CA ARG A 119 14.23 -4.44 -4.10
C ARG A 119 13.99 -4.55 -5.61
N LYS A 120 14.93 -5.19 -6.31
CA LYS A 120 14.71 -5.78 -7.62
C LYS A 120 13.34 -6.43 -7.54
N ARG A 121 12.47 -6.08 -8.50
CA ARG A 121 11.43 -7.03 -8.92
C ARG A 121 12.12 -8.38 -8.95
N PHE A 122 11.68 -9.31 -8.10
CA PHE A 122 12.05 -10.70 -8.26
C PHE A 122 11.80 -11.00 -9.74
N LYS A 123 12.87 -11.23 -10.50
CA LYS A 123 12.76 -12.09 -11.65
C LYS A 123 12.89 -13.45 -11.00
N PRO A 124 11.79 -14.20 -10.82
CA PRO A 124 11.97 -15.58 -10.46
C PRO A 124 12.82 -16.18 -11.58
N GLN A 125 14.03 -16.61 -11.25
CA GLN A 125 14.91 -17.29 -12.21
C GLN A 125 15.08 -18.76 -11.81
N GLU A 126 14.47 -19.17 -10.70
CA GLU A 126 14.49 -20.53 -10.22
C GLU A 126 13.12 -21.16 -10.43
N PHE A 127 13.14 -22.39 -10.93
CA PHE A 127 11.96 -23.22 -11.14
C PHE A 127 11.06 -23.27 -9.90
N ASP A 128 11.68 -23.48 -8.73
CA ASP A 128 10.98 -23.63 -7.46
C ASP A 128 10.16 -22.40 -7.09
N GLU A 129 10.67 -21.20 -7.38
CA GLU A 129 9.94 -19.98 -7.05
C GLU A 129 8.67 -19.84 -7.89
N PHE A 130 8.77 -20.06 -9.21
CA PHE A 130 7.60 -20.04 -10.08
C PHE A 130 6.60 -21.16 -9.74
N TYR A 131 7.12 -22.33 -9.36
CA TYR A 131 6.29 -23.43 -8.88
C TYR A 131 5.50 -23.02 -7.62
N TYR A 132 6.17 -22.54 -6.58
CA TYR A 132 5.52 -22.18 -5.32
C TYR A 132 4.60 -20.96 -5.46
N LEU A 133 4.97 -19.96 -6.28
CA LEU A 133 4.09 -18.82 -6.58
C LEU A 133 2.85 -19.24 -7.36
N GLY A 134 2.98 -20.15 -8.33
CA GLY A 134 1.84 -20.68 -9.08
C GLY A 134 0.87 -21.43 -8.16
N ILE A 135 1.39 -22.27 -7.26
CA ILE A 135 0.57 -22.95 -6.23
C ILE A 135 -0.12 -21.92 -5.32
N TYR A 136 0.62 -20.89 -4.87
CA TYR A 136 0.06 -19.83 -4.03
C TYR A 136 -1.12 -19.11 -4.70
N HIS A 137 -0.97 -18.72 -5.96
CA HIS A 137 -2.04 -18.06 -6.72
C HIS A 137 -3.22 -19.01 -6.98
N SER A 138 -2.96 -20.27 -7.34
CA SER A 138 -4.01 -21.27 -7.57
C SER A 138 -4.87 -21.50 -6.33
N ASN A 139 -4.23 -21.65 -5.16
CA ASN A 139 -4.92 -21.81 -3.88
C ASN A 139 -5.78 -20.60 -3.47
N ARG A 140 -5.49 -19.41 -4.03
CA ARG A 140 -6.26 -18.19 -3.80
C ARG A 140 -7.36 -17.96 -4.85
N GLY A 141 -7.51 -18.87 -5.82
CA GLY A 141 -8.44 -18.72 -6.94
C GLY A 141 -7.96 -17.72 -8.00
N GLU A 142 -6.71 -17.28 -7.94
CA GLU A 142 -6.09 -16.35 -8.89
C GLU A 142 -5.49 -17.18 -10.06
N TYR A 143 -6.36 -17.82 -10.85
CA TYR A 143 -5.95 -18.87 -11.78
C TYR A 143 -5.12 -18.36 -12.97
N GLU A 144 -5.42 -17.16 -13.47
CA GLU A 144 -4.66 -16.55 -14.57
C GLU A 144 -3.22 -16.21 -14.15
N GLU A 145 -3.02 -15.74 -12.91
CA GLU A 145 -1.71 -15.54 -12.31
C GLU A 145 -0.99 -16.86 -12.09
N ALA A 146 -1.69 -17.89 -11.61
CA ALA A 146 -1.13 -19.23 -11.44
C ALA A 146 -0.61 -19.80 -12.76
N LEU A 147 -1.38 -19.68 -13.85
CA LEU A 147 -0.96 -20.12 -15.19
C LEU A 147 0.29 -19.41 -15.67
N LYS A 148 0.40 -18.08 -15.46
CA LYS A 148 1.62 -17.34 -15.82
C LYS A 148 2.84 -17.88 -15.07
N CYS A 149 2.70 -18.09 -13.76
CA CYS A 149 3.79 -18.67 -12.96
C CYS A 149 4.18 -20.07 -13.46
N PHE A 150 3.21 -20.95 -13.69
CA PHE A 150 3.50 -22.29 -14.19
C PHE A 150 4.10 -22.30 -15.60
N GLN A 151 3.69 -21.38 -16.48
CA GLN A 151 4.30 -21.23 -17.81
C GLN A 151 5.78 -20.84 -17.72
N GLU A 152 6.13 -19.92 -16.82
CA GLU A 152 7.54 -19.58 -16.59
C GLU A 152 8.33 -20.75 -15.98
N ALA A 153 7.73 -21.52 -15.05
CA ALA A 153 8.35 -22.76 -14.56
C ALA A 153 8.58 -23.78 -15.68
N LEU A 154 7.64 -23.88 -16.61
CA LEU A 154 7.72 -24.77 -17.78
C LEU A 154 8.79 -24.30 -18.78
N ILE A 155 9.05 -23.00 -18.92
CA ILE A 155 10.18 -22.52 -19.75
C ILE A 155 11.51 -23.04 -19.20
N ILE A 156 11.66 -23.14 -17.88
CA ILE A 156 12.87 -23.64 -17.23
C ILE A 156 12.97 -25.17 -17.32
N GLN A 157 11.87 -25.88 -17.10
CA GLN A 157 11.79 -27.34 -17.23
C GLN A 157 10.64 -27.75 -18.17
N PRO A 158 10.88 -27.79 -19.50
CA PRO A 158 9.83 -27.96 -20.52
C PRO A 158 9.04 -29.27 -20.47
N GLU A 159 9.61 -30.30 -19.86
CA GLU A 159 9.01 -31.63 -19.76
C GLU A 159 8.73 -32.04 -18.30
N ASN A 160 8.60 -31.07 -17.39
CA ASN A 160 8.21 -31.35 -16.02
C ASN A 160 6.72 -31.72 -15.96
N GLU A 161 6.46 -32.99 -15.71
CA GLU A 161 5.12 -33.58 -15.67
C GLU A 161 4.23 -32.91 -14.60
N LYS A 162 4.81 -32.49 -13.46
CA LYS A 162 4.07 -31.87 -12.36
C LYS A 162 3.58 -30.49 -12.75
N ILE A 163 4.41 -29.69 -13.41
CA ILE A 163 3.99 -28.36 -13.89
C ILE A 163 2.90 -28.50 -14.95
N ILE A 164 3.07 -29.41 -15.91
CA ILE A 164 2.08 -29.65 -16.95
C ILE A 164 0.75 -30.13 -16.33
N TYR A 165 0.81 -30.97 -15.29
CA TYR A 165 -0.36 -31.39 -14.53
C TYR A 165 -1.05 -30.23 -13.80
N LEU A 166 -0.29 -29.36 -13.14
CA LEU A 166 -0.82 -28.17 -12.47
C LEU A 166 -1.47 -27.19 -13.43
N ILE A 167 -0.90 -27.02 -14.63
CA ILE A 167 -1.53 -26.25 -15.72
C ILE A 167 -2.86 -26.89 -16.12
N ALA A 168 -2.91 -28.22 -16.24
CA ALA A 168 -4.14 -28.93 -16.57
C ALA A 168 -5.24 -28.77 -15.50
N SER A 169 -4.88 -28.91 -14.22
CA SER A 169 -5.80 -28.70 -13.09
C SER A 169 -6.28 -27.24 -13.06
N THR A 170 -5.38 -26.27 -13.26
CA THR A 170 -5.74 -24.84 -13.27
C THR A 170 -6.71 -24.52 -14.42
N TYR A 171 -6.52 -25.06 -15.62
CA TYR A 171 -7.49 -24.90 -16.70
C TYR A 171 -8.84 -25.58 -16.40
N ALA A 172 -8.84 -26.71 -15.70
CA ALA A 172 -10.08 -27.38 -15.28
C ALA A 172 -10.88 -26.52 -14.29
N LEU A 173 -10.18 -25.82 -13.38
CA LEU A 173 -10.76 -24.88 -12.42
C LEU A 173 -11.30 -23.60 -13.09
N ILE A 174 -10.61 -23.09 -14.12
CA ILE A 174 -11.11 -21.98 -14.97
C ILE A 174 -12.34 -22.42 -15.78
N GLY A 175 -12.48 -23.71 -16.08
CA GLY A 175 -13.54 -24.27 -16.91
C GLY A 175 -13.16 -24.40 -18.39
N ASP A 176 -11.90 -24.17 -18.76
CA ASP A 176 -11.39 -24.46 -20.10
C ASP A 176 -11.10 -25.97 -20.24
N ARG A 177 -12.16 -26.70 -20.59
CA ARG A 177 -12.13 -28.16 -20.72
C ARG A 177 -11.11 -28.63 -21.76
N HIS A 178 -10.94 -27.88 -22.85
CA HIS A 178 -10.06 -28.26 -23.94
C HIS A 178 -8.60 -28.21 -23.50
N GLN A 179 -8.17 -27.07 -22.93
CA GLN A 179 -6.80 -26.93 -22.44
C GLN A 179 -6.50 -27.85 -21.26
N ALA A 180 -7.47 -28.09 -20.38
CA ALA A 180 -7.32 -29.02 -19.28
C ALA A 180 -7.02 -30.45 -19.78
N ILE A 181 -7.83 -30.96 -20.71
CA ILE A 181 -7.66 -32.32 -21.26
C ILE A 181 -6.36 -32.45 -22.04
N GLU A 182 -6.00 -31.47 -22.87
CA GLU A 182 -4.76 -31.51 -23.66
C GLU A 182 -3.50 -31.51 -22.80
N ASN A 183 -3.44 -30.67 -21.76
CA ASN A 183 -2.30 -30.68 -20.84
C ASN A 183 -2.29 -31.94 -19.97
N LEU A 184 -3.44 -32.44 -19.52
CA LEU A 184 -3.50 -33.68 -18.77
C LEU A 184 -3.03 -34.88 -19.60
N LYS A 185 -3.37 -34.94 -20.90
CA LYS A 185 -2.84 -35.96 -21.84
C LYS A 185 -1.31 -35.94 -21.87
N LYS A 186 -0.70 -34.75 -21.95
CA LYS A 186 0.76 -34.59 -21.93
C LYS A 186 1.38 -35.05 -20.61
N ALA A 187 0.82 -34.62 -19.48
CA ALA A 187 1.29 -35.02 -18.15
C ALA A 187 1.23 -36.55 -17.94
N ILE A 188 0.16 -37.21 -18.40
CA ILE A 188 0.01 -38.67 -18.32
C ILE A 188 0.98 -39.41 -19.25
N LYS A 189 1.32 -38.80 -20.39
CA LYS A 189 2.30 -39.37 -21.33
C LYS A 189 3.71 -39.37 -20.74
N LEU A 190 4.07 -38.31 -20.00
CA LEU A 190 5.36 -38.20 -19.31
C LEU A 190 5.41 -39.09 -18.07
N GLU A 191 4.34 -39.10 -17.28
CA GLU A 191 4.25 -39.89 -16.05
C GLU A 191 2.85 -40.48 -15.87
N GLY A 192 2.75 -41.80 -15.98
CA GLY A 192 1.49 -42.53 -16.00
C GLY A 192 0.69 -42.45 -14.69
N THR A 193 1.35 -42.20 -13.56
CA THR A 193 0.69 -42.06 -12.25
C THR A 193 -0.20 -40.82 -12.17
N ASN A 194 0.04 -39.79 -12.99
CA ASN A 194 -0.84 -38.62 -13.12
C ASN A 194 -2.29 -38.97 -13.45
N ARG A 195 -2.48 -40.11 -14.12
CA ARG A 195 -3.80 -40.66 -14.41
C ARG A 195 -4.58 -41.00 -13.14
N ILE A 196 -3.89 -41.52 -12.14
CA ILE A 196 -4.48 -41.93 -10.86
C ILE A 196 -4.85 -40.68 -10.08
N TYR A 197 -3.94 -39.69 -9.98
CA TYR A 197 -4.24 -38.42 -9.31
C TYR A 197 -5.46 -37.72 -9.92
N ALA A 198 -5.52 -37.59 -11.25
CA ALA A 198 -6.66 -36.94 -11.93
C ALA A 198 -8.03 -37.62 -11.69
N ARG A 199 -8.08 -38.90 -11.29
CA ARG A 199 -9.35 -39.57 -10.94
C ARG A 199 -9.91 -39.14 -9.59
N TYR A 200 -9.06 -38.64 -8.70
CA TYR A 200 -9.43 -38.38 -7.30
C TYR A 200 -9.33 -36.89 -6.94
N GLU A 201 -8.60 -36.09 -7.71
CA GLU A 201 -8.49 -34.65 -7.49
C GLU A 201 -9.80 -33.92 -7.82
N PRO A 202 -10.31 -33.07 -6.90
CA PRO A 202 -11.54 -32.28 -7.10
C PRO A 202 -11.46 -31.34 -8.30
N ASP A 203 -10.27 -30.85 -8.64
CA ASP A 203 -10.04 -29.88 -9.72
C ASP A 203 -10.61 -30.34 -11.06
N PHE A 204 -10.62 -31.65 -11.30
CA PHE A 204 -11.11 -32.24 -12.55
C PHE A 204 -12.56 -32.69 -12.50
N GLN A 205 -13.29 -32.48 -11.41
CA GLN A 205 -14.68 -32.93 -11.25
C GLN A 205 -15.58 -32.37 -12.37
N SER A 206 -15.32 -31.14 -12.82
CA SER A 206 -16.02 -30.49 -13.94
C SER A 206 -15.89 -31.24 -15.26
N LEU A 207 -14.87 -32.09 -15.41
CA LEU A 207 -14.57 -32.87 -16.61
C LEU A 207 -15.12 -34.30 -16.57
N TYR A 208 -15.74 -34.73 -15.47
CA TYR A 208 -16.23 -36.11 -15.34
C TYR A 208 -17.38 -36.43 -16.31
N GLY A 209 -18.02 -35.43 -16.89
CA GLY A 209 -18.99 -35.61 -17.99
C GLY A 209 -18.32 -35.92 -19.33
N GLU A 210 -17.05 -35.55 -19.51
CA GLU A 210 -16.38 -35.56 -20.81
C GLU A 210 -15.91 -36.97 -21.20
N PRO A 211 -16.35 -37.51 -22.37
CA PRO A 211 -15.94 -38.83 -22.82
C PRO A 211 -14.43 -38.96 -23.00
N GLU A 212 -13.77 -37.89 -23.46
CA GLU A 212 -12.32 -37.86 -23.62
C GLU A 212 -11.59 -37.98 -22.29
N PHE A 213 -12.04 -37.23 -21.28
CA PHE A 213 -11.47 -37.30 -19.93
C PHE A 213 -11.63 -38.70 -19.35
N LYS A 214 -12.83 -39.29 -19.45
CA LYS A 214 -13.06 -40.67 -18.97
C LYS A 214 -12.13 -41.68 -19.65
N LYS A 215 -12.00 -41.61 -20.98
CA LYS A 215 -11.10 -42.48 -21.72
C LYS A 215 -9.66 -42.30 -21.29
N LEU A 216 -9.23 -41.05 -21.08
CA LEU A 216 -7.89 -40.71 -20.66
C LEU A 216 -7.55 -41.27 -19.29
N VAL A 217 -8.46 -41.10 -18.31
CA VAL A 217 -8.16 -41.48 -16.93
C VAL A 217 -8.55 -42.91 -16.59
N PHE A 218 -9.58 -43.53 -17.20
CA PHE A 218 -10.04 -44.88 -16.82
C PHE A 218 -9.57 -46.02 -17.74
N THR A 219 -8.82 -45.75 -18.80
CA THR A 219 -8.26 -46.84 -19.63
C THR A 219 -7.26 -47.68 -18.83
N LYS A 220 -7.39 -49.01 -18.91
CA LYS A 220 -6.43 -49.96 -18.33
C LYS A 220 -5.10 -49.83 -19.06
N VAL A 221 -4.01 -49.57 -18.33
CA VAL A 221 -2.65 -49.63 -18.87
C VAL A 221 -2.40 -51.09 -19.27
N LYS A 222 -2.13 -51.35 -20.56
CA LYS A 222 -1.53 -52.63 -20.95
C LYS A 222 -0.13 -52.64 -20.36
N LYS A 223 0.14 -53.50 -19.39
CA LYS A 223 1.52 -53.77 -18.94
C LYS A 223 2.26 -54.34 -20.15
N SER A 224 3.29 -53.62 -20.61
CA SER A 224 4.32 -54.13 -21.52
C SER A 224 5.27 -55.04 -20.75
#